data_AF-A0A0S3TIC9-F1
#
_entry.id   AF-A0A0S3TIC9-F1
#
_cell.length_a   1.000
_cell.length_b   1.000
_cell.length_c   1.000
_cell.angle_alpha   90.00
_cell.angle_beta   90.00
_cell.angle_gamma   90.00
#
_symmetry.space_group_name_H-M   'P 1'
#
loop_
_entity.id
_entity.type
_entity.pdbx_description
1 polymer ?
#
loop_
_entity_poly.entity_id
_entity_poly.type
_entity_poly.pdbx_seq_one_letter_code
_entity_poly.pdbx_strand_id
1 'polypeptide(L)'
;MIRTVIWLPKVGKPQQNHSSVAIPTFEFGHAAIEIVDGSYISKWPKRPETPYGYTMCYEEDVDLCGREADEIIEINHLNEKTMEKYWDSVRDKEFHDLFRNCCRIAGKALTQGYYWSEFSNFKLYFRRVKRRFKNLPDAFQDTFGEPFNMLITWTPYTVSGHAKYIKKIVD
;
A
#
# COMPACT_ATOMS: atom_id res chain seq x y z
N MET A 1 4.07 7.42 -13.57
CA MET A 1 2.67 7.21 -13.16
C MET A 1 2.61 5.91 -12.39
N ILE A 2 2.33 5.98 -11.09
CA ILE A 2 2.31 4.81 -10.20
C ILE A 2 0.87 4.35 -10.05
N ARG A 3 0.61 3.05 -10.15
CA ARG A 3 -0.73 2.47 -9.92
C ARG A 3 -0.75 1.80 -8.55
N THR A 4 -1.59 2.27 -7.65
CA THR A 4 -1.89 1.56 -6.39
C THR A 4 -3.09 0.65 -6.64
N VAL A 5 -2.89 -0.65 -6.48
CA VAL A 5 -3.87 -1.68 -6.80
C VAL A 5 -4.43 -2.25 -5.50
N ILE A 6 -5.75 -2.28 -5.35
CA ILE A 6 -6.43 -2.62 -4.10
C ILE A 6 -7.48 -3.72 -4.34
N TRP A 7 -7.37 -4.80 -3.58
CA TRP A 7 -8.42 -5.81 -3.41
C TRP A 7 -8.98 -5.66 -1.99
N LEU A 8 -10.22 -5.18 -1.88
CA LEU A 8 -10.89 -5.03 -0.60
C LEU A 8 -11.30 -6.40 -0.02
N PRO A 9 -11.32 -6.55 1.32
CA PRO A 9 -11.92 -7.70 1.96
C PRO A 9 -13.35 -7.92 1.45
N LYS A 10 -13.68 -9.13 1.00
CA LYS A 10 -15.06 -9.51 0.69
C LYS A 10 -15.60 -10.27 1.88
N VAL A 11 -16.70 -9.79 2.46
CA VAL A 11 -17.44 -10.54 3.46
C VAL A 11 -18.20 -11.66 2.74
N GLY A 12 -17.55 -12.79 2.54
CA GLY A 12 -18.22 -14.02 2.12
C GLY A 12 -19.01 -14.60 3.30
N LYS A 13 -20.18 -15.18 3.04
CA LYS A 13 -20.76 -16.12 4.00
C LYS A 13 -19.76 -17.29 4.13
N PRO A 14 -19.42 -17.76 5.34
CA PRO A 14 -18.43 -18.81 5.52
C PRO A 14 -18.81 -20.02 4.66
N GLN A 15 -17.95 -20.40 3.73
CA GLN A 15 -18.13 -21.64 2.98
C GLN A 15 -17.95 -22.79 3.97
N GLN A 16 -19.07 -23.34 4.42
CA GLN A 16 -19.13 -24.66 5.03
C GLN A 16 -18.76 -25.66 3.94
N ASN A 17 -17.49 -26.06 3.85
CA ASN A 17 -17.09 -27.43 3.49
C ASN A 17 -15.57 -27.64 3.61
N HIS A 18 -15.23 -28.36 4.69
CA HIS A 18 -14.25 -29.42 4.84
C HIS A 18 -12.81 -29.30 4.28
N SER A 19 -11.88 -29.40 5.25
CA SER A 19 -10.55 -30.05 5.19
C SER A 19 -9.32 -29.14 5.04
N SER A 20 -8.55 -29.08 6.13
CA SER A 20 -7.13 -28.74 6.26
C SER A 20 -6.61 -27.38 5.75
N VAL A 21 -6.22 -26.55 6.73
CA VAL A 21 -5.02 -25.68 6.74
C VAL A 21 -4.76 -24.83 5.49
N ALA A 22 -5.60 -23.83 5.23
CA ALA A 22 -5.24 -22.51 4.72
C ALA A 22 -6.51 -21.67 4.61
N ILE A 23 -6.62 -20.58 5.37
CA ILE A 23 -7.68 -19.59 5.10
C ILE A 23 -7.34 -18.99 3.73
N PRO A 24 -8.26 -19.04 2.74
CA PRO A 24 -8.03 -18.38 1.47
C PRO A 24 -7.79 -16.90 1.76
N THR A 25 -6.65 -16.38 1.32
CA THR A 25 -6.23 -14.98 1.47
C THR A 25 -7.23 -13.98 0.89
N PHE A 26 -8.16 -14.47 0.06
CA PHE A 26 -9.32 -13.77 -0.49
C PHE A 26 -10.14 -12.99 0.55
N GLU A 27 -10.26 -13.48 1.78
CA GLU A 27 -11.13 -12.84 2.78
C GLU A 27 -10.51 -11.59 3.41
N PHE A 28 -9.17 -11.48 3.45
CA PHE A 28 -8.46 -10.37 4.10
C PHE A 28 -8.16 -9.19 3.16
N GLY A 29 -8.36 -9.40 1.85
CA GLY A 29 -7.99 -8.46 0.80
C GLY A 29 -6.47 -8.34 0.62
N HIS A 30 -6.07 -7.47 -0.31
CA HIS A 30 -4.69 -7.32 -0.76
C HIS A 30 -4.43 -5.90 -1.26
N ALA A 31 -3.16 -5.49 -1.26
CA ALA A 31 -2.75 -4.23 -1.85
C ALA A 31 -1.35 -4.37 -2.45
N ALA A 32 -1.19 -3.82 -3.64
CA ALA A 32 0.06 -3.83 -4.39
C ALA A 32 0.30 -2.46 -5.05
N ILE A 33 1.52 -2.26 -5.54
CA ILE A 33 1.91 -1.08 -6.29
C ILE A 33 2.65 -1.48 -7.54
N GLU A 34 2.24 -0.93 -8.66
CA GLU A 34 2.93 -1.03 -9.94
C GLU A 34 3.59 0.32 -10.26
N ILE A 35 4.89 0.26 -10.56
CA ILE A 35 5.72 1.40 -10.95
C ILE A 35 5.94 1.32 -12.48
N VAL A 36 6.07 2.47 -13.16
CA VAL A 36 6.14 2.57 -14.63
C VAL A 36 7.26 1.75 -15.25
N ASP A 37 8.37 1.63 -14.54
CA ASP A 37 9.56 0.90 -14.99
C ASP A 37 9.36 -0.63 -15.05
N GLY A 38 8.18 -1.11 -14.64
CA GLY A 38 7.84 -2.53 -14.54
C GLY A 38 8.08 -3.12 -13.15
N SER A 39 8.52 -2.33 -12.17
CA SER A 39 8.67 -2.79 -10.79
C SER A 39 7.30 -2.99 -10.13
N TYR A 40 7.09 -4.17 -9.55
CA TYR A 40 5.85 -4.54 -8.87
C TYR A 40 6.12 -4.85 -7.39
N ILE A 41 5.44 -4.12 -6.50
CA ILE A 41 5.54 -4.22 -5.05
C ILE A 41 4.29 -4.93 -4.54
N SER A 42 4.41 -6.23 -4.31
CA SER A 42 3.31 -7.05 -3.79
C SER A 42 3.86 -8.12 -2.85
N LYS A 43 3.39 -8.18 -1.61
CA LYS A 43 3.97 -9.06 -0.59
C LYS A 43 3.00 -10.16 -0.20
N TRP A 44 3.46 -11.41 -0.24
CA TRP A 44 2.67 -12.59 0.09
C TRP A 44 3.37 -13.48 1.13
N PRO A 45 2.64 -14.30 1.90
CA PRO A 45 3.24 -15.41 2.61
C PRO A 45 3.92 -16.35 1.60
N LYS A 46 5.03 -16.99 2.00
CA LYS A 46 5.67 -18.01 1.15
C LYS A 46 4.79 -19.24 1.09
N ARG A 47 4.38 -19.62 -0.12
CA ARG A 47 3.55 -20.79 -0.43
C ARG A 47 3.99 -21.40 -1.76
N PRO A 48 3.53 -22.60 -2.14
CA PRO A 48 3.86 -23.19 -3.44
C PRO A 48 3.56 -22.26 -4.63
N GLU A 49 2.48 -21.50 -4.57
CA GLU A 49 2.06 -20.51 -5.57
C GLU A 49 2.84 -19.18 -5.51
N THR A 50 3.47 -18.87 -4.37
CA THR A 50 4.27 -17.66 -4.13
C THR A 50 5.61 -18.02 -3.50
N PRO A 51 6.49 -18.78 -4.18
CA PRO A 51 7.69 -19.37 -3.57
C PRO A 51 8.66 -18.32 -3.00
N TYR A 52 8.68 -17.13 -3.61
CA TYR A 52 9.51 -16.01 -3.16
C TYR A 52 8.86 -15.15 -2.07
N GLY A 53 7.55 -15.35 -1.80
CA GLY A 53 6.79 -14.52 -0.85
C GLY A 53 6.41 -13.14 -1.40
N TYR A 54 6.30 -13.04 -2.73
CA TYR A 54 5.83 -11.89 -3.49
C TYR A 54 5.46 -12.32 -4.90
N THR A 55 4.73 -11.45 -5.61
CA THR A 55 4.44 -11.56 -7.05
C THR A 55 5.19 -10.48 -7.81
N MET A 56 5.32 -10.66 -9.12
CA MET A 56 6.08 -9.81 -10.02
C MET A 56 5.22 -8.94 -10.92
N CYS A 57 3.92 -9.21 -11.03
CA CYS A 57 3.02 -8.41 -11.84
C CYS A 57 1.56 -8.46 -11.35
N TYR A 58 0.73 -7.64 -11.97
CA TYR A 58 -0.70 -7.52 -11.68
C TYR A 58 -1.44 -8.84 -11.91
N GLU A 59 -1.13 -9.53 -13.01
CA GLU A 59 -1.81 -10.76 -13.44
C GLU A 59 -1.62 -11.89 -12.41
N GLU A 60 -0.41 -12.03 -11.85
CA GLU A 60 -0.15 -12.99 -10.78
C GLU A 60 -0.98 -12.68 -9.53
N ASP A 61 -1.16 -11.41 -9.17
CA ASP A 61 -2.05 -11.04 -8.07
C ASP A 61 -3.52 -11.30 -8.39
N VAL A 62 -3.96 -11.09 -9.64
CA VAL A 62 -5.33 -11.43 -10.07
C VAL A 62 -5.58 -12.92 -9.95
N ASP A 63 -4.62 -13.76 -10.34
CA ASP A 63 -4.71 -15.21 -10.22
C ASP A 63 -4.78 -15.65 -8.75
N LEU A 64 -3.93 -15.09 -7.89
CA LEU A 64 -3.91 -15.40 -6.45
C LEU A 64 -5.14 -14.88 -5.70
N CYS A 65 -5.60 -13.68 -6.06
CA CYS A 65 -6.82 -13.09 -5.51
C CYS A 65 -8.07 -13.63 -6.20
N GLY A 66 -7.93 -14.46 -7.24
CA GLY A 66 -8.98 -15.05 -8.10
C GLY A 66 -10.03 -14.05 -8.59
N ARG A 67 -9.66 -12.78 -8.73
CA ARG A 67 -10.51 -11.68 -9.20
C ARG A 67 -9.70 -10.42 -9.50
N GLU A 68 -10.28 -9.56 -10.33
CA GLU A 68 -9.78 -8.21 -10.58
C GLU A 68 -9.77 -7.34 -9.31
N ALA A 69 -8.88 -6.33 -9.30
CA ALA A 69 -8.82 -5.35 -8.25
C ALA A 69 -10.14 -4.56 -8.12
N ASP A 70 -10.54 -4.24 -6.88
CA ASP A 70 -11.71 -3.40 -6.65
C ASP A 70 -11.43 -1.93 -6.97
N GLU A 71 -10.19 -1.49 -6.73
CA GLU A 71 -9.75 -0.13 -7.02
C GLU A 71 -8.34 -0.12 -7.61
N ILE A 72 -8.14 0.73 -8.60
CA ILE A 72 -6.82 1.08 -9.13
C ILE A 72 -6.70 2.60 -9.06
N ILE A 73 -5.76 3.09 -8.26
CA ILE A 73 -5.56 4.52 -8.01
C ILE A 73 -4.23 4.93 -8.65
N GLU A 74 -4.31 5.69 -9.73
CA GLU A 74 -3.15 6.22 -10.43
C GLU A 74 -2.66 7.51 -9.77
N ILE A 75 -1.37 7.61 -9.47
CA ILE A 75 -0.76 8.76 -8.78
C ILE A 75 0.46 9.22 -9.57
N ASN A 76 0.55 10.51 -9.86
CA ASN A 76 1.71 11.09 -10.54
C ASN A 76 2.71 11.66 -9.54
N HIS A 77 3.90 11.99 -10.06
CA HIS A 77 4.92 12.77 -9.34
C HIS A 77 5.40 12.19 -7.99
N LEU A 78 5.29 10.87 -7.80
CA LEU A 78 5.95 10.17 -6.70
C LEU A 78 7.39 9.82 -7.07
N ASN A 79 8.25 9.71 -6.06
CA ASN A 79 9.64 9.34 -6.27
C ASN A 79 9.78 7.81 -6.42
N GLU A 80 9.77 7.33 -7.66
CA GLU A 80 9.83 5.89 -8.02
C GLU A 80 11.07 5.21 -7.41
N LYS A 81 12.25 5.85 -7.53
CA LYS A 81 13.52 5.33 -7.01
C LYS A 81 13.52 5.06 -5.49
N THR A 82 12.84 5.88 -4.69
CA THR A 82 12.78 5.63 -3.24
C THR A 82 11.82 4.50 -2.89
N MET A 83 10.78 4.30 -3.71
CA MET A 83 9.85 3.18 -3.58
C MET A 83 10.52 1.85 -3.92
N GLU A 84 11.26 1.81 -5.04
CA GLU A 84 12.09 0.66 -5.44
C GLU A 84 13.14 0.33 -4.37
N LYS A 85 13.91 1.32 -3.92
CA LYS A 85 14.91 1.12 -2.87
C LYS A 85 14.29 0.57 -1.58
N TYR A 86 13.10 1.03 -1.23
CA TYR A 86 12.36 0.47 -0.10
C TYR A 86 11.97 -0.99 -0.38
N TRP A 87 11.45 -1.28 -1.57
CA TRP A 87 11.06 -2.63 -1.98
C TRP A 87 12.22 -3.61 -1.91
N ASP A 88 13.37 -3.28 -2.50
CA ASP A 88 14.59 -4.10 -2.44
C ASP A 88 14.99 -4.42 -1.00
N SER A 89 14.79 -3.47 -0.07
CA SER A 89 15.15 -3.66 1.33
C SER A 89 14.21 -4.60 2.12
N VAL A 90 13.05 -4.96 1.56
CA VAL A 90 12.00 -5.74 2.26
C VAL A 90 11.49 -6.95 1.49
N ARG A 91 11.73 -7.05 0.18
CA ARG A 91 11.18 -8.13 -0.67
C ARG A 91 11.62 -9.52 -0.24
N ASP A 92 12.85 -9.67 0.25
CA ASP A 92 13.39 -10.97 0.67
C ASP A 92 13.14 -11.28 2.16
N LYS A 93 12.60 -10.32 2.92
CA LYS A 93 12.27 -10.51 4.35
C LYS A 93 11.03 -11.38 4.50
N GLU A 94 10.94 -12.15 5.57
CA GLU A 94 9.78 -12.99 5.82
C GLU A 94 8.49 -12.19 6.00
N PHE A 95 7.39 -12.74 5.47
CA PHE A 95 6.05 -12.21 5.67
C PHE A 95 5.70 -12.21 7.15
N HIS A 96 4.95 -11.19 7.59
CA HIS A 96 4.43 -11.13 8.94
C HIS A 96 3.08 -10.41 8.92
N ASP A 97 2.04 -11.05 9.47
CA ASP A 97 0.65 -10.58 9.39
C ASP A 97 0.43 -9.13 9.83
N LEU A 98 1.15 -8.67 10.86
CA LEU A 98 1.06 -7.29 11.34
C LEU A 98 2.15 -6.36 10.78
N PHE A 99 3.40 -6.83 10.67
CA PHE A 99 4.55 -5.93 10.45
C PHE A 99 5.08 -5.91 9.01
N ARG A 100 4.83 -6.97 8.24
CA ARG A 100 5.39 -7.20 6.89
C ARG A 100 4.37 -7.93 6.01
N ASN A 101 3.15 -7.41 5.98
CA ASN A 101 2.08 -7.86 5.08
C ASN A 101 2.01 -6.97 3.81
N CYS A 102 1.22 -7.37 2.82
CA CYS A 102 0.99 -6.61 1.58
C CYS A 102 0.65 -5.14 1.82
N CYS A 103 -0.36 -4.88 2.65
CA CYS A 103 -0.89 -3.54 2.90
C CYS A 103 0.13 -2.62 3.56
N ARG A 104 0.92 -3.13 4.52
CA ARG A 104 1.95 -2.35 5.21
C ARG A 104 3.13 -2.07 4.31
N ILE A 105 3.52 -3.03 3.47
CA ILE A 105 4.58 -2.82 2.49
C ILE A 105 4.15 -1.80 1.44
N ALA A 106 2.97 -1.95 0.85
CA ALA A 106 2.41 -0.99 -0.11
C ALA A 106 2.26 0.42 0.51
N GLY A 107 1.62 0.53 1.68
CA GLY A 107 1.45 1.80 2.38
C GLY A 107 2.77 2.51 2.67
N LYS A 108 3.79 1.77 3.13
CA LYS A 108 5.13 2.33 3.35
C LYS A 108 5.83 2.73 2.06
N ALA A 109 5.70 1.95 0.98
CA ALA A 109 6.26 2.32 -0.31
C ALA A 109 5.65 3.64 -0.81
N LEU A 110 4.31 3.78 -0.79
CA LEU A 110 3.63 5.05 -1.12
C LEU A 110 4.14 6.22 -0.28
N THR A 111 4.29 5.99 1.03
CA THR A 111 4.83 6.98 1.96
C THR A 111 6.25 7.42 1.56
N GLN A 112 7.13 6.48 1.21
CA GLN A 112 8.49 6.79 0.74
C GLN A 112 8.48 7.58 -0.57
N GLY A 113 7.60 7.22 -1.51
CA GLY A 113 7.45 7.95 -2.77
C GLY A 113 6.98 9.39 -2.56
N TYR A 114 6.03 9.59 -1.64
CA TYR A 114 5.43 10.89 -1.34
C TYR A 114 6.36 11.83 -0.56
N TYR A 115 6.97 11.38 0.55
CA TYR A 115 7.84 12.29 1.33
C TYR A 115 9.03 12.79 0.50
N TRP A 116 9.66 11.90 -0.26
CA TRP A 116 10.86 12.26 -1.03
C TRP A 116 10.56 13.01 -2.32
N SER A 117 9.35 12.90 -2.90
CA SER A 117 8.95 13.80 -3.98
C SER A 117 8.77 15.23 -3.47
N GLU A 118 8.19 15.42 -2.28
CA GLU A 118 8.02 16.75 -1.66
C GLU A 118 9.36 17.40 -1.25
N PHE A 119 10.35 16.62 -0.79
CA PHE A 119 11.67 17.17 -0.41
C PHE A 119 12.50 17.65 -1.60
N SER A 120 12.34 17.02 -2.77
CA SER A 120 13.02 17.47 -4.01
C SER A 120 12.58 18.87 -4.45
N ASN A 121 11.45 19.35 -3.93
CA ASN A 121 10.87 20.65 -4.18
C ASN A 121 10.80 21.48 -2.88
N PHE A 122 11.96 21.69 -2.24
CA PHE A 122 12.15 22.37 -0.95
C PHE A 122 11.28 23.63 -0.74
N LYS A 123 11.05 24.41 -1.81
CA LYS A 123 10.20 25.61 -1.80
C LYS A 123 8.69 25.31 -1.61
N LEU A 124 8.20 24.21 -2.19
CA LEU A 124 6.82 23.72 -1.99
C LEU A 124 6.65 23.09 -0.61
N TYR A 125 7.64 22.32 -0.14
CA TYR A 125 7.66 21.77 1.22
C TYR A 125 7.46 22.87 2.27
N PHE A 126 8.29 23.92 2.27
CA PHE A 126 8.16 25.02 3.23
C PHE A 126 6.87 25.84 3.05
N ARG A 127 6.39 26.06 1.81
CA ARG A 127 5.09 26.73 1.58
C ARG A 127 3.91 25.92 2.10
N ARG A 128 3.93 24.59 1.96
CA ARG A 128 2.85 23.69 2.38
C ARG A 128 2.89 23.43 3.87
N VAL A 129 4.07 23.24 4.48
CA VAL A 129 4.24 23.20 5.95
C VAL A 129 3.67 24.48 6.57
N LYS A 130 4.07 25.66 6.06
CA LYS A 130 3.57 26.94 6.56
C LYS A 130 2.05 27.13 6.37
N ARG A 131 1.44 26.56 5.32
CA ARG A 131 -0.03 26.56 5.12
C ARG A 131 -0.75 25.56 6.01
N ARG A 132 -0.21 24.34 6.20
CA ARG A 132 -0.76 23.33 7.11
C ARG A 132 -0.84 23.87 8.53
N PHE A 133 0.25 24.47 9.04
CA PHE A 133 0.26 25.06 10.38
C PHE A 133 -0.70 26.25 10.56
N LYS A 134 -1.11 26.93 9.48
CA LYS A 134 -1.97 28.12 9.56
C LYS A 134 -3.47 27.82 9.42
N ASN A 135 -3.83 26.68 8.83
CA ASN A 135 -5.20 26.35 8.46
C ASN A 135 -5.72 25.03 9.07
N LEU A 136 -5.09 24.52 10.14
CA LEU A 136 -5.59 23.34 10.82
C LEU A 136 -6.65 23.76 11.86
N PRO A 137 -7.91 23.31 11.72
CA PRO A 137 -8.89 23.39 12.81
C PRO A 137 -8.44 22.49 13.96
N ASP A 138 -8.78 22.86 15.20
CA ASP A 138 -8.43 22.06 16.39
C ASP A 138 -8.88 20.59 16.29
N ALA A 139 -9.96 20.30 15.56
CA ALA A 139 -10.47 18.95 15.29
C ALA A 139 -9.55 18.08 14.40
N PHE A 140 -8.58 18.66 13.69
CA PHE A 140 -7.65 17.91 12.84
C PHE A 140 -6.43 17.37 13.60
N GLN A 141 -6.15 17.87 14.81
CA GLN A 141 -5.11 17.27 15.67
C GLN A 141 -5.47 15.84 16.10
N ASP A 142 -6.77 15.54 16.23
CA ASP A 142 -7.25 14.22 16.62
C ASP A 142 -7.37 13.22 15.46
N THR A 143 -7.38 13.69 14.20
CA THR A 143 -7.75 12.79 13.10
C THR A 143 -6.55 12.12 12.42
N PHE A 144 -5.38 12.76 12.28
CA PHE A 144 -4.21 12.12 11.65
C PHE A 144 -2.86 12.68 12.13
N GLY A 145 -2.39 12.17 13.26
CA GLY A 145 -0.99 12.31 13.67
C GLY A 145 -0.11 11.26 13.00
N GLU A 146 0.99 11.71 12.36
CA GLU A 146 2.10 10.86 11.87
C GLU A 146 2.59 9.77 12.83
N PRO A 147 2.50 9.89 14.18
CA PRO A 147 2.86 8.80 15.10
C PRO A 147 1.90 7.60 15.06
N PHE A 148 0.63 7.77 14.67
CA PHE A 148 -0.36 6.69 14.71
C PHE A 148 -0.31 5.77 13.48
N ASN A 149 0.22 6.21 12.33
CA ASN A 149 0.45 5.33 11.17
C ASN A 149 1.52 4.24 11.41
N MET A 150 2.31 4.36 12.48
CA MET A 150 3.17 3.27 12.93
C MET A 150 2.42 2.17 13.71
N LEU A 151 1.30 2.54 14.36
CA LEU A 151 0.52 1.71 15.29
C LEU A 151 -0.75 1.11 14.67
N ILE A 152 -1.28 1.70 13.60
CA ILE A 152 -2.50 1.20 12.93
C ILE A 152 -2.14 -0.01 12.06
N THR A 153 -2.93 -1.08 12.17
CA THR A 153 -2.90 -2.23 11.25
C THR A 153 -3.21 -1.74 9.85
N TRP A 154 -2.26 -1.88 8.92
CA TRP A 154 -2.49 -1.54 7.52
C TRP A 154 -3.43 -2.58 6.92
N THR A 155 -4.55 -2.11 6.39
CA THR A 155 -5.55 -2.91 5.67
C THR A 155 -5.73 -2.36 4.26
N PRO A 156 -6.40 -3.08 3.35
CA PRO A 156 -6.65 -2.57 2.00
C PRO A 156 -7.41 -1.23 2.01
N TYR A 157 -8.33 -1.04 2.96
CA TYR A 157 -9.05 0.23 3.14
C TYR A 157 -8.12 1.38 3.53
N THR A 158 -7.18 1.16 4.45
CA THR A 158 -6.26 2.23 4.86
C THR A 158 -5.27 2.58 3.76
N VAL A 159 -4.82 1.59 2.96
CA VAL A 159 -3.98 1.84 1.78
C VAL A 159 -4.74 2.64 0.73
N SER A 160 -5.99 2.25 0.42
CA SER A 160 -6.86 3.01 -0.51
C SER A 160 -7.05 4.47 -0.08
N GLY A 161 -7.40 4.69 1.20
CA GLY A 161 -7.57 6.04 1.75
C GLY A 161 -6.27 6.85 1.68
N HIS A 162 -5.14 6.24 1.99
CA HIS A 162 -3.82 6.87 1.91
C HIS A 162 -3.44 7.25 0.47
N ALA A 163 -3.64 6.34 -0.48
CA ALA A 163 -3.39 6.58 -1.90
C ALA A 163 -4.27 7.73 -2.45
N LYS A 164 -5.58 7.73 -2.16
CA LYS A 164 -6.50 8.82 -2.53
C LYS A 164 -6.09 10.16 -1.93
N TYR A 165 -5.63 10.15 -0.67
CA TYR A 165 -5.12 11.34 -0.01
C TYR A 165 -3.86 11.89 -0.67
N ILE A 166 -2.86 11.03 -0.94
CA ILE A 166 -1.63 11.42 -1.63
C ILE A 166 -1.97 12.00 -3.00
N LYS A 167 -2.80 11.28 -3.79
CA LYS A 167 -3.25 11.73 -5.12
C LYS A 167 -3.79 13.16 -5.08
N LYS A 168 -4.69 13.46 -4.13
CA LYS A 168 -5.28 14.80 -3.96
C LYS A 168 -4.26 15.92 -3.65
N ILE A 169 -3.07 15.58 -3.17
CA ILE A 169 -2.03 16.56 -2.81
C ILE A 169 -1.04 16.77 -3.95
N VAL A 170 -0.69 15.70 -4.66
CA VAL A 170 0.37 15.71 -5.68
C VAL A 170 -0.16 15.99 -7.09
N ASP A 171 -1.41 15.62 -7.37
CA ASP A 171 -2.14 15.99 -8.60
C ASP A 171 -2.91 17.30 -8.37
#